data_AF-A0A5C7MJM1-F1
#
_entry.id   AF-A0A5C7MJM1-F1
#
_cell.length_a   1.000
_cell.length_b   1.000
_cell.length_c   1.000
_cell.angle_alpha   90.00
_cell.angle_beta   90.00
_cell.angle_gamma   90.00
#
_symmetry.space_group_name_H-M   'P 1'
#
loop_
_entity.id
_entity.type
_entity.pdbx_description
1 polymer ?
#
loop_
_entity_poly.entity_id
_entity_poly.type
_entity_poly.pdbx_seq_one_letter_code
_entity_poly.pdbx_strand_id
1 'polypeptide(L)'
;MGNIVGMPNSAPDYSRDRDTFAGNDSGSCSGVLHDISDSQNPQYAFRKNGGGCPPFADTKTLGTGQKLVKYQMTCALGEGSLTACINTATNHGFVLRPSGSWTF
;
A
#
# COMPACT_ATOMS: atom_id res chain seq x y z
N MET A 1 12.76 -9.65 -2.87
CA MET A 1 12.29 -8.53 -2.01
C MET A 1 11.16 -7.83 -2.75
N GLY A 2 9.99 -7.67 -2.13
CA GLY A 2 8.83 -7.09 -2.78
C GLY A 2 8.97 -5.56 -2.90
N ASN A 3 9.00 -5.06 -4.13
CA ASN A 3 9.00 -3.62 -4.41
C ASN A 3 7.60 -3.19 -4.86
N ILE A 4 7.16 -2.01 -4.42
CA ILE A 4 5.96 -1.39 -4.98
C ILE A 4 6.29 -0.84 -6.38
N VAL A 5 5.44 -1.18 -7.34
CA VAL A 5 5.53 -0.68 -8.70
C VAL A 5 5.34 0.85 -8.71
N GLY A 6 6.18 1.56 -9.44
CA GLY A 6 6.09 3.02 -9.61
C GLY A 6 6.29 3.82 -8.32
N MET A 7 6.99 3.27 -7.32
CA MET A 7 7.22 3.92 -6.04
C MET A 7 7.81 5.34 -6.20
N PRO A 8 7.22 6.36 -5.55
CA PRO A 8 7.73 7.73 -5.61
C PRO A 8 9.14 7.86 -5.04
N ASN A 9 9.97 8.68 -5.69
CA ASN A 9 11.31 8.99 -5.18
C ASN A 9 11.29 9.69 -3.82
N SER A 10 10.22 10.45 -3.55
CA SER A 10 9.97 11.13 -2.27
C SER A 10 9.53 10.19 -1.14
N ALA A 11 9.24 8.91 -1.43
CA ALA A 11 8.80 7.98 -0.41
C ALA A 11 9.91 7.79 0.66
N PRO A 12 9.59 7.98 1.95
CA PRO A 12 10.55 7.80 3.03
C PRO A 12 11.07 6.36 3.13
N ASP A 13 12.32 6.25 3.55
CA ASP A 13 13.01 4.98 3.77
C ASP A 13 13.03 4.65 5.27
N TYR A 14 12.38 3.55 5.62
CA TYR A 14 12.28 3.06 7.00
C TYR A 14 13.10 1.80 7.25
N SER A 15 14.16 1.56 6.44
CA SER A 15 15.06 0.40 6.61
C SER A 15 15.67 0.27 8.00
N ARG A 16 15.75 1.38 8.75
CA ARG A 16 16.37 1.44 10.09
C ARG A 16 15.34 1.40 11.23
N ASP A 17 14.05 1.48 10.91
CA ASP A 17 12.96 1.56 11.87
C ASP A 17 12.50 0.15 12.19
N ARG A 18 13.23 -0.50 13.10
CA ARG A 18 13.02 -1.92 13.40
C ARG A 18 11.74 -2.20 14.21
N ASP A 19 11.20 -1.19 14.91
CA ASP A 19 10.24 -1.40 15.98
C ASP A 19 9.04 -0.41 15.99
N THR A 20 8.89 0.47 14.99
CA THR A 20 7.96 1.62 15.12
C THR A 20 6.47 1.26 14.94
N PHE A 21 6.13 0.09 14.41
CA PHE A 21 4.72 -0.28 14.22
C PHE A 21 4.45 -1.76 14.53
N ALA A 22 4.34 -2.06 15.82
CA ALA A 22 3.73 -3.28 16.34
C ALA A 22 2.23 -3.30 16.02
N GLY A 23 1.87 -3.65 14.78
CA GLY A 23 0.59 -4.25 14.44
C GLY A 23 0.83 -5.74 14.24
N ASN A 24 0.21 -6.58 15.06
CA ASN A 24 0.57 -7.98 15.30
C ASN A 24 0.50 -8.95 14.11
N ASP A 25 0.30 -8.50 12.87
CA ASP A 25 0.31 -9.35 11.69
C ASP A 25 0.96 -8.61 10.51
N SER A 26 2.12 -9.09 10.05
CA SER A 26 2.64 -8.83 8.69
C SER A 26 3.11 -7.40 8.35
N GLY A 27 4.11 -6.82 9.03
CA GLY A 27 4.45 -5.40 8.81
C GLY A 27 5.92 -5.11 8.54
N SER A 28 6.36 -5.16 7.28
CA SER A 28 7.77 -4.88 6.95
C SER A 28 8.11 -4.70 5.44
N CYS A 29 7.19 -4.97 4.50
CA CYS A 29 7.45 -4.74 3.07
C CYS A 29 7.38 -3.25 2.67
N SER A 30 7.92 -2.94 1.48
CA SER A 30 7.46 -1.79 0.70
C SER A 30 5.93 -1.75 0.68
N GLY A 31 5.35 -0.64 1.11
CA GLY A 31 3.92 -0.58 1.44
C GLY A 31 3.30 0.79 1.15
N VAL A 32 1.97 0.80 0.99
CA VAL A 32 1.16 2.01 1.23
C VAL A 32 0.45 1.77 2.56
N LEU A 33 0.68 2.66 3.52
CA LEU A 33 0.07 2.56 4.85
C LEU A 33 -0.83 3.76 5.09
N HIS A 34 -1.86 3.54 5.90
CA HIS A 34 -2.67 4.63 6.44
C HIS A 34 -1.89 5.25 7.60
N ASP A 35 -1.31 6.42 7.34
CA ASP A 35 -0.57 7.21 8.31
C ASP A 35 -1.57 8.03 9.15
N ILE A 36 -1.57 7.75 10.45
CA ILE A 36 -2.44 8.37 11.45
C ILE A 36 -1.65 9.23 12.43
N SER A 37 -0.40 9.55 12.11
CA SER A 37 0.45 10.43 12.94
C SER A 37 -0.17 11.81 13.12
N ASP A 38 -0.82 12.33 12.09
CA ASP A 38 -1.75 13.46 12.18
C ASP A 38 -3.19 12.93 12.25
N SER A 39 -3.75 12.91 13.45
CA SER A 39 -5.13 12.44 13.68
C SER A 39 -6.20 13.34 13.08
N GLN A 40 -5.88 14.59 12.76
CA GLN A 40 -6.80 15.53 12.11
C GLN A 40 -6.80 15.37 10.59
N ASN A 41 -5.74 14.82 10.02
CA ASN A 41 -5.57 14.64 8.59
C ASN A 41 -4.82 13.32 8.30
N PRO A 42 -5.46 12.17 8.51
CA PRO A 42 -4.83 10.89 8.24
C PRO A 42 -4.68 10.68 6.73
N GLN A 43 -3.49 10.27 6.29
CA GLN A 43 -3.15 10.18 4.87
C GLN A 43 -2.58 8.82 4.50
N TYR A 44 -2.70 8.45 3.22
CA TYR A 44 -1.95 7.31 2.70
C TYR A 44 -0.54 7.74 2.34
N ALA A 45 0.46 6.97 2.81
CA ALA A 45 1.87 7.24 2.58
C ALA A 45 2.60 6.02 2.03
N PHE A 46 3.49 6.25 1.05
CA PHE A 46 4.40 5.23 0.52
C PHE A 46 5.60 5.03 1.45
N ARG A 47 6.03 3.77 1.60
CA ARG A 47 7.24 3.41 2.36
C ARG A 47 8.12 2.48 1.55
N LYS A 48 9.42 2.81 1.42
CA LYS A 48 10.38 2.04 0.61
C LYS A 48 10.84 0.74 1.26
N ASN A 49 11.00 0.71 2.57
CA ASN A 49 11.55 -0.43 3.31
C ASN A 49 10.90 -0.54 4.70
N GLY A 50 11.11 -1.67 5.39
CA GLY A 50 10.59 -1.88 6.74
C GLY A 50 10.85 -3.27 7.37
N GLY A 51 11.47 -4.23 6.65
CA GLY A 51 11.84 -5.58 7.14
C GLY A 51 11.43 -6.76 6.21
N GLY A 52 11.08 -7.93 6.77
CA GLY A 52 10.70 -9.16 6.06
C GLY A 52 9.26 -9.22 5.54
N CYS A 53 9.09 -9.49 4.23
CA CYS A 53 7.79 -9.73 3.62
C CYS A 53 7.23 -11.12 3.96
N PRO A 54 5.94 -11.25 4.33
CA PRO A 54 5.33 -12.57 4.41
C PRO A 54 5.34 -13.22 3.01
N PRO A 55 5.47 -14.55 2.92
CA PRO A 55 5.31 -15.24 1.66
C PRO A 55 3.87 -15.06 1.17
N PHE A 56 3.69 -14.41 0.01
CA PHE A 56 2.38 -14.27 -0.64
C PHE A 56 1.93 -15.53 -1.40
N ALA A 57 2.59 -16.68 -1.16
CA ALA A 57 2.52 -17.88 -2.00
C ALA A 57 1.10 -18.47 -2.12
N ASP A 58 0.29 -18.35 -1.08
CA ASP A 58 -1.08 -18.91 -1.04
C ASP A 58 -2.17 -17.86 -1.35
N THR A 59 -1.78 -16.67 -1.84
CA THR A 59 -2.76 -15.59 -2.09
C THR A 59 -3.36 -15.72 -3.49
N LYS A 60 -4.69 -15.65 -3.56
CA LYS A 60 -5.40 -15.54 -4.84
C LYS A 60 -5.10 -14.18 -5.48
N THR A 61 -4.50 -14.19 -6.65
CA THR A 61 -4.24 -12.97 -7.42
C THR A 61 -5.53 -12.44 -8.05
N LEU A 62 -5.63 -11.12 -8.12
CA LEU A 62 -6.67 -10.45 -8.90
C LEU A 62 -6.23 -10.40 -10.37
N GLY A 63 -7.15 -10.69 -11.28
CA GLY A 63 -7.03 -10.40 -12.70
C GLY A 63 -7.55 -9.01 -13.05
N THR A 64 -7.21 -8.52 -14.24
CA THR A 64 -7.70 -7.24 -14.77
C THR A 64 -9.24 -7.19 -14.74
N GLY A 65 -9.80 -6.05 -14.34
CA GLY A 65 -11.24 -5.84 -14.17
C GLY A 65 -11.82 -6.42 -12.88
N GLN A 66 -11.02 -7.16 -12.10
CA GLN A 66 -11.46 -7.66 -10.80
C GLN A 66 -11.19 -6.65 -9.68
N LYS A 67 -12.00 -6.74 -8.63
CA LYS A 67 -11.84 -5.94 -7.41
C LYS A 67 -11.95 -6.79 -6.16
N LEU A 68 -11.25 -6.35 -5.12
CA LEU A 68 -11.35 -6.84 -3.75
C LEU A 68 -12.01 -5.74 -2.91
N VAL A 69 -12.98 -6.14 -2.09
CA VAL A 69 -13.62 -5.24 -1.12
C VAL A 69 -13.44 -5.87 0.25
N LYS A 70 -12.89 -5.11 1.20
CA LYS A 70 -12.75 -5.51 2.60
C LYS A 70 -13.03 -4.30 3.49
N TYR A 71 -14.07 -4.39 4.31
CA TYR A 71 -14.57 -3.25 5.11
C TYR A 71 -14.83 -2.01 4.23
N GLN A 72 -14.23 -0.87 4.58
CA GLN A 72 -14.33 0.39 3.84
C GLN A 72 -13.30 0.49 2.71
N MET A 73 -12.48 -0.54 2.51
CA MET A 73 -11.41 -0.53 1.52
C MET A 73 -11.83 -1.28 0.26
N THR A 74 -11.77 -0.62 -0.90
CA THR A 74 -11.99 -1.23 -2.20
C THR A 74 -10.74 -1.08 -3.05
N CYS A 75 -10.21 -2.19 -3.56
CA CYS A 75 -9.08 -2.21 -4.47
C CYS A 75 -9.46 -2.89 -5.78
N ALA A 76 -9.08 -2.33 -6.92
CA ALA A 76 -9.35 -2.89 -8.24
C ALA A 76 -8.06 -2.97 -9.06
N LEU A 77 -7.95 -4.02 -9.88
CA LEU A 77 -6.87 -4.16 -10.86
C LEU A 77 -7.39 -3.74 -12.24
N GLY A 78 -6.78 -2.71 -12.81
CA GLY A 78 -6.97 -2.24 -14.17
C GLY A 78 -5.91 -2.78 -15.13
N GLU A 79 -6.00 -2.36 -16.38
CA GLU A 79 -5.02 -2.70 -17.41
C GLU A 79 -3.63 -2.12 -17.11
N GLY A 80 -2.59 -2.72 -17.68
CA GLY A 80 -1.22 -2.21 -17.55
C GLY A 80 -0.65 -2.29 -16.13
N SER A 81 -1.08 -3.29 -15.35
CA SER A 81 -0.68 -3.48 -13.95
C SER A 81 -1.02 -2.27 -13.06
N LEU A 82 -2.14 -1.60 -13.38
CA LEU A 82 -2.68 -0.52 -12.57
C LEU A 82 -3.49 -1.11 -11.41
N THR A 83 -3.15 -0.78 -10.18
CA THR A 83 -3.98 -1.12 -9.01
C THR A 83 -4.47 0.17 -8.37
N ALA A 84 -5.77 0.35 -8.23
CA ALA A 84 -6.34 1.51 -7.55
C ALA A 84 -7.10 1.08 -6.31
N CYS A 85 -6.87 1.76 -5.21
CA CYS A 85 -7.39 1.44 -3.89
C CYS A 85 -8.02 2.70 -3.29
N ILE A 86 -9.28 2.63 -2.86
CA ILE A 86 -9.99 3.72 -2.18
C ILE A 86 -10.61 3.27 -0.84
N ASN A 87 -10.42 4.08 0.18
CA ASN A 87 -11.18 4.00 1.43
C ASN A 87 -12.45 4.82 1.27
N THR A 88 -13.60 4.15 1.22
CA THR A 88 -14.89 4.79 0.96
C THR A 88 -15.41 5.60 2.14
N ALA A 89 -14.83 5.47 3.34
CA ALA A 89 -15.18 6.30 4.48
C ALA A 89 -14.54 7.69 4.40
N THR A 90 -13.31 7.77 3.88
CA THR A 90 -12.53 9.02 3.85
C THR A 90 -12.43 9.60 2.44
N ASN A 91 -12.79 8.85 1.41
CA ASN A 91 -12.57 9.16 0.00
C ASN A 91 -11.09 9.37 -0.37
N HIS A 92 -10.18 8.91 0.48
CA HIS A 92 -8.75 8.90 0.25
C HIS A 92 -8.29 7.53 -0.21
N GLY A 93 -7.15 7.47 -0.90
CA GLY A 93 -6.67 6.25 -1.49
C GLY A 93 -5.30 6.34 -2.11
N PHE A 94 -5.00 5.37 -2.96
CA PHE A 94 -3.75 5.31 -3.69
C PHE A 94 -3.91 4.57 -5.01
N VAL A 95 -3.03 4.91 -5.95
CA VAL A 95 -2.90 4.22 -7.24
C VAL A 95 -1.47 3.75 -7.40
N LEU A 96 -1.33 2.48 -7.77
CA LEU A 96 -0.07 1.84 -8.12
C LEU A 96 -0.02 1.65 -9.62
N ARG A 97 1.01 2.17 -10.29
CA ARG A 97 1.24 1.94 -11.72
C ARG A 97 2.70 2.13 -12.10
N PRO A 98 3.21 1.47 -13.15
CA PRO A 98 4.63 1.54 -13.52
C PRO A 98 5.17 2.96 -13.78
N SER A 99 4.34 3.84 -14.36
CA SER A 99 4.75 5.20 -14.73
C SER A 99 4.79 6.19 -13.56
N GLY A 100 4.46 5.76 -12.34
CA GLY A 100 4.41 6.61 -11.16
C GLY A 100 3.14 6.40 -10.37
N SER A 101 3.31 6.02 -9.11
CA SER A 101 2.25 5.77 -8.14
C SER A 101 2.01 7.02 -7.29
N TRP A 102 0.80 7.21 -6.78
CA TRP A 102 0.46 8.35 -5.94
C TRP A 102 -0.61 7.99 -4.90
N THR A 103 -0.74 8.84 -3.89
CA THR A 103 -1.84 8.83 -2.93
C THR A 103 -2.69 10.07 -3.12
N PHE A 104 -3.95 10.00 -2.70
CA PHE A 104 -4.90 11.11 -2.77
C PHE A 104 -5.81 11.11 -1.56
#